data_AF-A0A553NFW0-F1
#
_entry.id   AF-A0A553NFW0-F1
#
_cell.length_a   1.000
_cell.length_b   1.000
_cell.length_c   1.000
_cell.angle_alpha   90.00
_cell.angle_beta   90.00
_cell.angle_gamma   90.00
#
_symmetry.space_group_name_H-M   'P 1'
#
loop_
_entity.id
_entity.type
_entity.pdbx_description
1 polymer ?
#
loop_
_entity_poly.entity_id
_entity_poly.type
_entity_poly.pdbx_seq_one_letter_code
_entity_poly.pdbx_strand_id
1 'polypeptide(L)'
;MNDNGGAYTKMTRYSKFKTTMSSFEAGFQFLLERPWTSLTSLVMAGLVVYYHLKVVAPVKFICKKGSQLEKLFRKSLPVANEMFKPTIWCFEARFQTVFASVCRAFIPDIPYRREGTESLEKYGMNRMLNRHLASCLVDSIKEVRHHFDSNALYNLEKVFSSGTIREFDSTFTAPLFGYSDVKDYYTNATIAGKIHKIRIPYLALNAEDDPFQPGDSLPYEEVARSDYASMLSTKYGGHIGFMEGFFPSRYHFSDRVFQQYAGAVFHHLDEFRSLNQKE
;
A
#
# COMPACT_ATOMS: atom_id res chain seq x y z
N MET A 1 -67.31 0.70 -32.37
CA MET A 1 -66.96 -0.28 -31.33
C MET A 1 -65.65 0.16 -30.69
N ASN A 2 -65.78 0.60 -29.44
CA ASN A 2 -64.78 1.02 -28.43
C ASN A 2 -63.28 0.87 -28.72
N ASP A 3 -62.62 2.01 -28.87
CA ASP A 3 -61.18 2.21 -28.64
C ASP A 3 -60.90 2.43 -27.13
N ASN A 4 -61.34 1.48 -26.30
CA ASN A 4 -61.17 1.53 -24.84
C ASN A 4 -59.93 0.74 -24.36
N GLY A 5 -59.07 0.24 -25.25
CA GLY A 5 -57.91 -0.58 -24.87
C GLY A 5 -56.74 0.23 -24.29
N GLY A 6 -56.40 1.37 -24.90
CA GLY A 6 -55.19 2.13 -24.56
C GLY A 6 -55.26 2.92 -23.24
N ALA A 7 -56.46 3.35 -22.83
CA ALA A 7 -56.65 4.10 -21.59
C ALA A 7 -56.48 3.22 -20.34
N TYR A 8 -56.98 1.97 -20.39
CA TYR A 8 -56.89 1.03 -19.27
C TYR A 8 -55.45 0.52 -19.06
N THR A 9 -54.67 0.32 -20.13
CA THR A 9 -53.25 -0.07 -20.03
C THR A 9 -52.36 1.06 -19.50
N LYS A 10 -52.66 2.33 -19.82
CA LYS A 10 -51.96 3.50 -19.23
C LYS A 10 -52.32 3.70 -17.76
N MET A 11 -53.59 3.55 -17.38
CA MET A 11 -54.04 3.63 -15.98
C MET A 11 -53.40 2.56 -15.10
N THR A 12 -53.29 1.31 -15.58
CA THR A 12 -52.65 0.22 -14.81
C THR A 12 -51.15 0.43 -14.65
N ARG A 13 -50.45 0.96 -15.66
CA ARG A 13 -49.03 1.32 -15.54
C ARG A 13 -48.79 2.48 -14.55
N TYR A 14 -49.65 3.50 -14.59
CA TYR A 14 -49.60 4.63 -13.68
C TYR A 14 -49.94 4.23 -12.23
N SER A 15 -50.94 3.36 -12.05
CA SER A 15 -51.31 2.75 -10.76
C SER A 15 -50.13 1.95 -10.18
N LYS A 16 -49.53 1.05 -10.95
CA LYS A 16 -48.39 0.24 -10.52
C LYS A 16 -47.16 1.08 -10.18
N PHE A 17 -46.90 2.15 -10.94
CA PHE A 17 -45.84 3.12 -10.65
C PHE A 17 -46.12 3.89 -9.36
N LYS A 18 -47.36 4.34 -9.14
CA LYS A 18 -47.77 5.06 -7.93
C LYS A 18 -47.71 4.19 -6.67
N THR A 19 -48.10 2.92 -6.77
CA THR A 19 -47.95 1.94 -5.67
C THR A 19 -46.48 1.64 -5.39
N THR A 20 -45.65 1.50 -6.43
CA THR A 20 -44.20 1.30 -6.25
C THR A 20 -43.55 2.51 -5.58
N MET A 21 -43.93 3.72 -6.01
CA MET A 21 -43.47 4.96 -5.41
C MET A 21 -43.94 5.10 -3.96
N SER A 22 -45.19 4.75 -3.64
CA SER A 22 -45.69 4.81 -2.26
C SER A 22 -45.04 3.76 -1.35
N SER A 23 -44.71 2.58 -1.87
CA SER A 23 -43.94 1.56 -1.13
C SER A 23 -42.49 1.99 -0.90
N PHE A 24 -41.88 2.69 -1.86
CA PHE A 24 -40.56 3.30 -1.69
C PHE A 24 -40.59 4.43 -0.65
N GLU A 25 -41.59 5.31 -0.73
CA GLU A 25 -41.82 6.40 0.23
C GLU A 25 -42.02 5.84 1.65
N ALA A 26 -42.86 4.81 1.80
CA ALA A 26 -43.11 4.16 3.09
C ALA A 26 -41.85 3.46 3.64
N GLY A 27 -41.05 2.81 2.78
CA GLY A 27 -39.76 2.25 3.18
C GLY A 27 -38.75 3.31 3.60
N PHE A 28 -38.73 4.46 2.92
CA PHE A 28 -37.88 5.59 3.25
C PHE A 28 -38.29 6.24 4.57
N GLN A 29 -39.59 6.44 4.80
CA GLN A 29 -40.12 6.95 6.08
C GLN A 29 -39.85 5.97 7.24
N PHE A 30 -40.04 4.66 7.03
CA PHE A 30 -39.69 3.63 8.01
C PHE A 30 -38.20 3.64 8.40
N LEU A 31 -37.32 3.95 7.45
CA LEU A 31 -35.91 4.15 7.74
C LEU A 31 -35.70 5.44 8.53
N LEU A 32 -36.28 6.57 8.14
CA LEU A 32 -36.12 7.86 8.83
C LEU A 32 -36.66 7.89 10.26
N GLU A 33 -37.71 7.12 10.56
CA GLU A 33 -38.31 7.03 11.90
C GLU A 33 -37.43 6.31 12.94
N ARG A 34 -36.38 5.61 12.52
CA ARG A 34 -35.46 4.90 13.42
C ARG A 34 -34.25 5.77 13.77
N PRO A 35 -34.00 6.14 15.03
CA PRO A 35 -32.87 7.00 15.41
C PRO A 35 -31.49 6.49 14.95
N TRP A 36 -31.34 5.16 14.87
CA TRP A 36 -30.12 4.49 14.44
C TRP A 36 -29.79 4.71 12.95
N THR A 37 -30.76 4.97 12.08
CA THR A 37 -30.52 5.21 10.63
C THR A 37 -29.94 6.60 10.39
N SER A 38 -30.41 7.60 11.13
CA SER A 38 -29.84 8.95 11.12
C SER A 38 -28.41 8.96 11.65
N LEU A 39 -28.14 8.21 12.73
CA LEU A 39 -26.79 8.05 13.27
C LEU A 39 -25.86 7.33 12.28
N THR A 40 -26.30 6.22 11.69
CA THR A 40 -25.51 5.47 10.69
C THR A 40 -25.28 6.28 9.43
N SER A 41 -26.26 7.04 8.95
CA SER A 41 -26.12 7.93 7.80
C SER A 41 -25.12 9.05 8.07
N LEU A 42 -25.15 9.64 9.27
CA LEU A 42 -24.18 10.66 9.68
C LEU A 42 -22.76 10.08 9.75
N VAL A 43 -22.58 8.88 10.32
CA VAL A 43 -21.29 8.19 10.36
C VAL A 43 -20.78 7.87 8.96
N MET A 44 -21.64 7.35 8.07
CA MET A 44 -21.27 7.06 6.69
C MET A 44 -20.90 8.32 5.90
N ALA A 45 -21.66 9.41 6.07
CA ALA A 45 -21.32 10.71 5.47
C ALA A 45 -19.96 11.21 6.00
N GLY A 46 -19.72 11.09 7.31
CA GLY A 46 -18.43 11.42 7.94
C GLY A 46 -17.27 10.59 7.38
N LEU A 47 -17.46 9.28 7.18
CA LEU A 47 -16.46 8.38 6.58
C LEU A 47 -16.15 8.73 5.12
N VAL A 48 -17.17 9.08 4.32
CA VAL A 48 -16.99 9.52 2.93
C VAL A 48 -16.22 10.84 2.88
N VAL A 49 -16.58 11.82 3.72
CA VAL A 49 -15.87 13.09 3.83
C VAL A 49 -14.41 12.86 4.28
N TYR A 50 -14.19 12.04 5.30
CA TYR A 50 -12.86 11.66 5.75
C TYR A 50 -12.04 11.00 4.63
N TYR A 51 -12.64 10.07 3.89
CA TYR A 51 -11.99 9.39 2.78
C TYR A 51 -11.50 10.39 1.72
N HIS A 52 -12.35 11.30 1.28
CA HIS A 52 -11.96 12.29 0.27
C HIS A 52 -10.97 13.34 0.76
N LEU A 53 -11.01 13.71 2.05
CA LEU A 53 -10.11 14.73 2.60
C LEU A 53 -8.77 14.20 3.11
N LYS A 54 -8.72 12.94 3.56
CA LYS A 54 -7.55 12.37 4.23
C LYS A 54 -6.96 11.15 3.53
N VAL A 55 -7.77 10.34 2.85
CA VAL A 55 -7.31 9.08 2.22
C VAL A 55 -6.89 9.30 0.78
N VAL A 56 -7.71 10.00 0.00
CA VAL A 56 -7.37 10.38 -1.38
C VAL A 56 -6.25 11.42 -1.35
N ALA A 57 -5.10 11.07 -1.93
CA ALA A 57 -3.90 11.89 -1.89
C ALA A 57 -3.17 11.88 -3.24
N PRO A 58 -2.47 12.97 -3.60
CA PRO A 58 -1.62 12.99 -4.79
C PRO A 58 -0.47 11.99 -4.63
N VAL A 59 -0.09 11.34 -5.74
CA VAL A 59 1.12 10.52 -5.80
C VAL A 59 2.33 11.44 -5.76
N LYS A 60 3.27 11.21 -4.84
CA LYS A 60 4.53 11.96 -4.77
C LYS A 60 5.50 11.35 -5.77
N PHE A 61 5.89 12.11 -6.79
CA PHE A 61 6.96 11.72 -7.70
C PHE A 61 8.27 12.38 -7.29
N ILE A 62 9.26 11.56 -6.93
CA ILE A 62 10.59 11.98 -6.49
C ILE A 62 11.59 11.58 -7.57
N CYS A 63 12.29 12.57 -8.10
CA CYS A 63 13.38 12.41 -9.06
C CYS A 63 14.26 13.67 -9.00
N LYS A 64 15.48 13.59 -9.53
CA LYS A 64 16.35 14.76 -9.65
C LYS A 64 15.75 15.81 -10.56
N LYS A 65 15.51 17.00 -10.00
CA LYS A 65 14.88 18.12 -10.71
C LYS A 65 15.68 18.54 -11.93
N GLY A 66 15.01 18.68 -13.07
CA GLY A 66 15.59 19.10 -14.34
C GLY A 66 16.36 17.99 -15.08
N SER A 67 16.45 16.79 -14.51
CA SER A 67 17.11 15.65 -15.16
C SER A 67 16.36 15.20 -16.42
N GLN A 68 17.08 14.54 -17.34
CA GLN A 68 16.46 13.91 -18.50
C GLN A 68 15.45 12.82 -18.08
N LEU A 69 15.78 12.06 -17.03
CA LEU A 69 14.92 11.03 -16.47
C LEU A 69 13.59 11.60 -15.96
N GLU A 70 13.63 12.74 -15.25
CA GLU A 70 12.41 13.40 -14.78
C GLU A 70 11.49 13.79 -15.95
N LYS A 71 12.07 14.42 -17.00
CA LYS A 71 11.30 14.85 -18.18
C LYS A 71 10.67 13.67 -18.91
N LEU A 72 11.42 12.59 -19.06
CA LEU A 72 10.97 11.36 -19.68
C LEU A 72 9.79 10.76 -18.90
N PHE A 73 9.96 10.56 -17.60
CA PHE A 73 8.91 9.96 -16.77
C PHE A 73 7.68 10.85 -16.63
N ARG A 74 7.81 12.18 -16.51
CA ARG A 74 6.63 13.07 -16.48
C ARG A 74 5.82 13.02 -17.77
N LYS A 75 6.47 12.76 -18.91
CA LYS A 75 5.80 12.62 -20.21
C LYS A 75 5.12 11.25 -20.35
N SER A 76 5.78 10.19 -19.91
CA SER A 76 5.34 8.81 -20.17
C SER A 76 4.50 8.19 -19.05
N LEU A 77 4.49 8.76 -17.84
CA LEU A 77 3.77 8.24 -16.67
C LEU A 77 2.66 9.21 -16.21
N PRO A 78 1.46 9.19 -16.82
CA PRO A 78 0.29 9.88 -16.30
C PRO A 78 0.04 9.64 -14.80
N VAL A 79 0.28 8.41 -14.31
CA VAL A 79 0.09 8.04 -12.88
C VAL A 79 0.87 8.91 -11.89
N ALA A 80 1.98 9.53 -12.32
CA ALA A 80 2.78 10.40 -11.48
C ALA A 80 2.08 11.73 -11.13
N ASN A 81 1.05 12.12 -11.88
CA ASN A 81 0.29 13.35 -11.67
C ASN A 81 -1.14 13.08 -11.17
N GLU A 82 -1.50 11.82 -10.92
CA GLU A 82 -2.83 11.42 -10.48
C GLU A 82 -2.96 11.43 -8.95
N MET A 83 -4.21 11.43 -8.48
CA MET A 83 -4.51 11.09 -7.10
C MET A 83 -4.70 9.59 -6.96
N PHE A 84 -3.98 8.98 -6.02
CA PHE A 84 -4.23 7.60 -5.64
C PHE A 84 -5.52 7.55 -4.80
N LYS A 85 -6.45 6.66 -5.19
CA LYS A 85 -7.77 6.47 -4.58
C LYS A 85 -7.94 5.04 -4.08
N PRO A 86 -7.41 4.73 -2.88
CA PRO A 86 -7.42 3.39 -2.31
C PRO A 86 -8.84 2.81 -2.14
N THR A 87 -9.07 1.52 -2.42
CA THR A 87 -10.42 0.92 -2.33
C THR A 87 -11.10 1.09 -0.97
N ILE A 88 -12.31 1.67 -0.92
CA ILE A 88 -12.97 2.09 0.33
C ILE A 88 -13.09 0.94 1.34
N TRP A 89 -13.33 -0.29 0.86
CA TRP A 89 -13.58 -1.47 1.71
C TRP A 89 -12.34 -2.21 2.21
N CYS A 90 -11.12 -1.77 1.89
CA CYS A 90 -9.90 -2.30 2.50
C CYS A 90 -9.76 -1.79 3.96
N PHE A 91 -10.78 -2.06 4.78
CA PHE A 91 -10.93 -1.61 6.17
C PHE A 91 -9.89 -2.24 7.12
N GLU A 92 -9.38 -3.44 6.80
CA GLU A 92 -8.55 -4.24 7.71
C GLU A 92 -7.15 -3.64 7.94
N ALA A 93 -6.50 -3.13 6.89
CA ALA A 93 -5.26 -2.33 7.01
C ALA A 93 -5.52 -0.91 7.53
N ARG A 94 -6.75 -0.39 7.33
CA ARG A 94 -7.11 1.00 7.61
C ARG A 94 -7.61 1.26 9.03
N PHE A 95 -8.24 0.30 9.71
CA PHE A 95 -8.61 0.50 11.13
C PHE A 95 -7.36 0.65 11.98
N GLN A 96 -6.32 -0.14 11.67
CA GLN A 96 -5.00 0.03 12.28
C GLN A 96 -4.43 1.42 11.99
N THR A 97 -4.63 1.93 10.78
CA THR A 97 -4.09 3.23 10.36
C THR A 97 -4.88 4.41 10.94
N VAL A 98 -6.20 4.31 11.09
CA VAL A 98 -7.04 5.30 11.77
C VAL A 98 -6.72 5.30 13.27
N PHE A 99 -6.68 4.14 13.90
CA PHE A 99 -6.27 4.00 15.31
C PHE A 99 -4.83 4.49 15.52
N ALA A 100 -3.88 4.07 14.67
CA ALA A 100 -2.50 4.51 14.72
C ALA A 100 -2.33 5.98 14.33
N SER A 101 -3.20 6.58 13.52
CA SER A 101 -3.16 8.02 13.21
C SER A 101 -3.69 8.83 14.38
N VAL A 102 -4.71 8.34 15.09
CA VAL A 102 -5.20 8.92 16.34
C VAL A 102 -4.12 8.79 17.41
N CYS A 103 -3.53 7.60 17.59
CA CYS A 103 -2.42 7.39 18.54
C CYS A 103 -1.16 8.19 18.18
N ARG A 104 -0.78 8.28 16.89
CA ARG A 104 0.38 9.09 16.43
C ARG A 104 0.17 10.58 16.63
N ALA A 105 -1.07 11.08 16.56
CA ALA A 105 -1.35 12.49 16.88
C ALA A 105 -1.08 12.85 18.36
N PHE A 106 -0.98 11.85 19.25
CA PHE A 106 -0.62 12.03 20.66
C PHE A 106 0.86 11.75 20.95
N ILE A 107 1.65 11.34 19.97
CA ILE A 107 3.07 11.04 20.12
C ILE A 107 3.86 12.19 19.48
N PRO A 108 4.81 12.82 20.21
CA PRO A 108 5.61 13.91 19.64
C PRO A 108 6.43 13.43 18.43
N ASP A 109 6.65 14.31 17.46
CA ASP A 109 7.50 14.05 16.30
C ASP A 109 8.93 13.79 16.77
N ILE A 110 9.38 12.53 16.68
CA ILE A 110 10.77 12.14 16.96
C ILE A 110 11.47 12.05 15.61
N PRO A 111 12.46 12.90 15.31
CA PRO A 111 13.23 12.80 14.08
C PRO A 111 14.09 11.54 14.19
N TYR A 112 13.68 10.48 13.49
CA TYR A 112 14.24 9.15 13.69
C TYR A 112 14.48 8.45 12.37
N ARG A 113 15.76 8.23 12.08
CA ARG A 113 16.23 7.57 10.85
C ARG A 113 16.62 6.14 11.19
N ARG A 114 15.76 5.13 11.03
CA ARG A 114 16.14 3.72 11.30
C ARG A 114 15.44 2.67 10.45
N GLU A 115 16.10 1.51 10.46
CA GLU A 115 15.80 0.21 9.86
C GLU A 115 14.30 -0.12 9.80
N GLY A 116 13.82 -0.51 8.61
CA GLY A 116 12.39 -0.80 8.37
C GLY A 116 11.80 -1.86 9.31
N THR A 117 12.61 -2.80 9.80
CA THR A 117 12.17 -3.86 10.72
C THR A 117 11.80 -3.36 12.11
N GLU A 118 12.31 -2.22 12.58
CA GLU A 118 11.88 -1.63 13.87
C GLU A 118 10.42 -1.16 13.82
N SER A 119 9.91 -0.80 12.64
CA SER A 119 8.50 -0.43 12.46
C SER A 119 7.56 -1.58 12.84
N LEU A 120 7.97 -2.83 12.56
CA LEU A 120 7.22 -4.04 12.89
C LEU A 120 7.29 -4.40 14.39
N GLU A 121 8.26 -3.88 15.12
CA GLU A 121 8.41 -4.10 16.55
C GLU A 121 7.61 -3.09 17.39
N LYS A 122 7.04 -2.06 16.75
CA LYS A 122 6.15 -1.09 17.41
C LYS A 122 4.93 -1.81 18.01
N TYR A 123 4.54 -1.37 19.20
CA TYR A 123 3.39 -1.92 19.92
C TYR A 123 2.09 -1.83 19.12
N GLY A 124 1.16 -2.74 19.41
CA GLY A 124 -0.14 -2.83 18.75
C GLY A 124 -0.13 -3.84 17.60
N MET A 125 -0.80 -3.48 16.49
CA MET A 125 -1.08 -4.40 15.40
C MET A 125 0.17 -4.79 14.60
N ASN A 126 1.18 -3.91 14.51
CA ASN A 126 2.48 -4.21 13.90
C ASN A 126 3.17 -5.37 14.61
N ARG A 127 3.19 -5.38 15.94
CA ARG A 127 3.76 -6.49 16.73
C ARG A 127 2.99 -7.80 16.53
N MET A 128 1.67 -7.74 16.36
CA MET A 128 0.86 -8.94 16.05
C MET A 128 1.20 -9.50 14.67
N LEU A 129 1.30 -8.63 13.65
CA LEU A 129 1.74 -8.99 12.30
C LEU A 129 3.15 -9.58 12.32
N ASN A 130 4.09 -8.93 13.00
CA ASN A 130 5.47 -9.40 13.16
C ASN A 130 5.53 -10.80 13.76
N ARG A 131 4.80 -11.03 14.86
CA ARG A 131 4.75 -12.35 15.51
C ARG A 131 4.14 -13.42 14.61
N HIS A 132 3.08 -13.09 13.87
CA HIS A 132 2.46 -14.00 12.92
C HIS A 132 3.43 -14.40 11.81
N LEU A 133 4.08 -13.41 11.18
CA LEU A 133 5.07 -13.64 10.13
C LEU A 133 6.27 -14.44 10.62
N ALA A 134 6.78 -14.13 11.82
CA ALA A 134 7.85 -14.90 12.45
C ALA A 134 7.44 -16.36 12.67
N SER A 135 6.20 -16.62 13.11
CA SER A 135 5.68 -17.99 13.22
C SER A 135 5.65 -18.69 11.86
N CYS A 136 5.21 -18.03 10.79
CA CYS A 136 5.21 -18.62 9.45
C CYS A 136 6.63 -18.97 8.97
N LEU A 137 7.62 -18.11 9.23
CA LEU A 137 9.03 -18.40 8.93
C LEU A 137 9.53 -19.61 9.72
N VAL A 138 9.27 -19.64 11.03
CA VAL A 138 9.61 -20.76 11.90
C VAL A 138 8.97 -22.06 11.43
N ASP A 139 7.68 -22.03 11.10
CA ASP A 139 6.94 -23.21 10.66
C ASP A 139 7.44 -23.71 9.30
N SER A 140 7.83 -22.80 8.40
CA SER A 140 8.50 -23.14 7.15
C SER A 140 9.79 -23.90 7.41
N ILE A 141 10.64 -23.44 8.35
CA ILE A 141 11.90 -24.15 8.68
C ILE A 141 11.63 -25.49 9.36
N LYS A 142 10.59 -25.61 10.19
CA LYS A 142 10.21 -26.90 10.82
C LYS A 142 9.86 -27.95 9.77
N GLU A 143 9.15 -27.57 8.70
CA GLU A 143 8.75 -28.49 7.63
C GLU A 143 9.96 -29.10 6.92
N VAL A 144 11.01 -28.30 6.71
CA VAL A 144 12.25 -28.70 6.01
C VAL A 144 13.43 -28.98 6.96
N ARG A 145 13.18 -29.18 8.26
CA ARG A 145 14.22 -29.27 9.31
C ARG A 145 15.37 -30.23 8.99
N HIS A 146 15.06 -31.35 8.32
CA HIS A 146 16.02 -32.40 8.00
C HIS A 146 17.14 -31.94 7.06
N HIS A 147 16.91 -30.88 6.29
CA HIS A 147 17.94 -30.24 5.48
C HIS A 147 18.91 -29.39 6.30
N PHE A 148 18.53 -29.04 7.53
CA PHE A 148 19.23 -28.07 8.38
C PHE A 148 19.80 -28.68 9.67
N ASP A 149 19.50 -29.95 9.98
CA ASP A 149 19.93 -30.67 11.19
C ASP A 149 21.48 -30.79 11.34
N SER A 150 22.24 -30.66 10.25
CA SER A 150 23.69 -30.95 10.22
C SER A 150 24.59 -29.72 10.20
N ASN A 151 24.12 -28.54 10.65
CA ASN A 151 24.86 -27.30 10.51
C ASN A 151 25.28 -26.68 11.86
N ALA A 152 26.56 -26.32 12.00
CA ALA A 152 27.09 -25.67 13.20
C ALA A 152 26.82 -24.16 13.26
N LEU A 153 26.29 -23.56 12.18
CA LEU A 153 26.10 -22.10 12.08
C LEU A 153 24.93 -21.58 12.92
N TYR A 154 23.92 -22.41 13.21
CA TYR A 154 22.73 -21.98 13.94
C TYR A 154 22.23 -23.08 14.89
N ASN A 155 21.37 -22.70 15.83
CA ASN A 155 20.75 -23.62 16.78
C ASN A 155 19.24 -23.67 16.50
N LEU A 156 18.75 -24.78 15.95
CA LEU A 156 17.34 -24.94 15.54
C LEU A 156 16.36 -24.72 16.70
N GLU A 157 16.69 -25.11 17.94
CA GLU A 157 15.83 -24.84 19.10
C GLU A 157 15.66 -23.34 19.33
N LYS A 158 16.74 -22.56 19.18
CA LYS A 158 16.66 -21.09 19.27
C LYS A 158 15.85 -20.52 18.11
N VAL A 159 16.04 -21.03 16.90
CA VAL A 159 15.26 -20.60 15.73
C VAL A 159 13.77 -20.81 15.97
N PHE A 160 13.37 -21.99 16.45
CA PHE A 160 11.97 -22.32 16.72
C PHE A 160 11.35 -21.51 17.86
N SER A 161 12.17 -20.93 18.74
CA SER A 161 11.72 -20.04 19.82
C SER A 161 11.54 -18.57 19.39
N SER A 162 11.88 -18.22 18.15
CA SER A 162 11.81 -16.84 17.65
C SER A 162 10.38 -16.31 17.62
N GLY A 163 10.14 -15.20 18.31
CA GLY A 163 8.85 -14.53 18.40
C GLY A 163 8.71 -13.30 17.50
N THR A 164 9.81 -12.86 16.87
CA THR A 164 9.84 -11.73 15.91
C THR A 164 10.71 -12.05 14.70
N ILE A 165 10.50 -11.33 13.60
CA ILE A 165 11.31 -11.44 12.39
C ILE A 165 12.78 -11.14 12.69
N ARG A 166 13.07 -10.12 13.52
CA ARG A 166 14.46 -9.79 13.90
C ARG A 166 15.12 -10.92 14.70
N GLU A 167 14.38 -11.58 15.59
CA GLU A 167 14.89 -12.75 16.33
C GLU A 167 15.15 -13.93 15.40
N PHE A 168 14.24 -14.19 14.46
CA PHE A 168 14.43 -15.20 13.43
C PHE A 168 15.67 -14.89 12.57
N ASP A 169 15.81 -13.63 12.12
CA ASP A 169 16.94 -13.21 11.31
C ASP A 169 18.26 -13.28 12.09
N SER A 170 18.25 -12.95 13.37
CA SER A 170 19.43 -13.04 14.24
C SER A 170 19.86 -14.49 14.51
N THR A 171 18.91 -15.40 14.68
CA THR A 171 19.19 -16.80 15.07
C THR A 171 19.36 -17.75 13.88
N PHE A 172 18.80 -17.42 12.73
CA PHE A 172 18.82 -18.25 11.53
C PHE A 172 19.42 -17.54 10.32
N THR A 173 18.81 -16.45 9.84
CA THR A 173 19.18 -15.82 8.55
C THR A 173 20.61 -15.30 8.55
N ALA A 174 20.99 -14.47 9.53
CA ALA A 174 22.31 -13.87 9.59
C ALA A 174 23.43 -14.93 9.70
N PRO A 175 23.35 -15.93 10.62
CA PRO A 175 24.34 -17.00 10.66
C PRO A 175 24.37 -17.87 9.39
N LEU A 176 23.22 -18.18 8.79
CA LEU A 176 23.14 -18.98 7.57
C LEU A 176 23.90 -18.34 6.40
N PHE A 177 23.82 -17.00 6.28
CA PHE A 177 24.51 -16.25 5.23
C PHE A 177 25.90 -15.74 5.65
N GLY A 178 26.39 -16.13 6.84
CA GLY A 178 27.74 -15.79 7.30
C GLY A 178 27.94 -14.34 7.77
N TYR A 179 26.85 -13.65 8.12
CA TYR A 179 26.94 -12.32 8.73
C TYR A 179 27.36 -12.42 10.20
N SER A 180 28.09 -11.41 10.71
CA SER A 180 28.53 -11.41 12.10
C SER A 180 27.37 -11.27 13.09
N ASP A 181 26.37 -10.49 12.72
CA ASP A 181 25.14 -10.28 13.48
C ASP A 181 24.00 -9.77 12.56
N VAL A 182 22.81 -9.64 13.13
CA VAL A 182 21.62 -9.16 12.41
C VAL A 182 21.74 -7.71 11.92
N LYS A 183 22.56 -6.88 12.57
CA LYS A 183 22.76 -5.48 12.18
C LYS A 183 23.66 -5.39 10.95
N ASP A 184 24.71 -6.21 10.88
CA ASP A 184 25.54 -6.36 9.68
C ASP A 184 24.69 -6.86 8.50
N TYR A 185 23.85 -7.87 8.73
CA TYR A 185 22.87 -8.33 7.75
C TYR A 185 21.96 -7.20 7.25
N TYR A 186 21.29 -6.44 8.13
CA TYR A 186 20.42 -5.34 7.72
C TYR A 186 21.17 -4.16 7.07
N THR A 187 22.39 -3.86 7.53
CA THR A 187 23.24 -2.83 6.91
C THR A 187 23.65 -3.24 5.50
N ASN A 188 23.83 -4.54 5.24
CA ASN A 188 24.09 -5.04 3.89
C ASN A 188 22.80 -5.12 3.05
N ALA A 189 21.68 -5.56 3.63
CA ALA A 189 20.40 -5.68 2.94
C ALA A 189 19.77 -4.33 2.56
N THR A 190 20.01 -3.27 3.32
CA THR A 190 19.42 -1.95 3.03
C THR A 190 19.99 -1.31 1.77
N ILE A 191 19.11 -0.65 1.00
CA ILE A 191 19.48 0.14 -0.18
C ILE A 191 19.77 1.61 0.17
N ALA A 192 19.30 2.09 1.33
CA ALA A 192 19.61 3.42 1.81
C ALA A 192 21.12 3.57 1.99
N GLY A 193 21.68 4.71 1.59
CA GLY A 193 23.11 4.94 1.51
C GLY A 193 23.80 4.31 0.29
N LYS A 194 23.11 3.51 -0.53
CA LYS A 194 23.69 2.79 -1.69
C LYS A 194 23.05 3.18 -3.03
N ILE A 195 22.07 4.08 -3.06
CA ILE A 195 21.42 4.52 -4.31
C ILE A 195 22.42 5.09 -5.31
N HIS A 196 23.45 5.77 -4.83
CA HIS A 196 24.54 6.30 -5.63
C HIS A 196 25.36 5.23 -6.38
N LYS A 197 25.17 3.93 -6.11
CA LYS A 197 25.80 2.82 -6.84
C LYS A 197 24.96 2.35 -8.03
N ILE A 198 23.69 2.74 -8.10
CA ILE A 198 22.80 2.35 -9.20
C ILE A 198 23.10 3.23 -10.41
N ARG A 199 23.35 2.60 -11.55
CA ARG A 199 23.68 3.24 -12.84
C ARG A 199 22.66 2.94 -13.94
N ILE A 200 21.58 2.24 -13.61
CA ILE A 200 20.52 1.88 -14.53
C ILE A 200 19.28 2.65 -14.10
N PRO A 201 18.64 3.44 -14.99
CA PRO A 201 17.42 4.16 -14.67
C PRO A 201 16.33 3.23 -14.15
N TYR A 202 15.71 3.59 -13.04
CA TYR A 202 14.63 2.81 -12.45
C TYR A 202 13.55 3.69 -11.82
N LEU A 203 12.36 3.08 -11.68
CA LEU A 203 11.22 3.65 -10.98
C LEU A 203 10.83 2.74 -9.81
N ALA A 204 10.97 3.23 -8.58
CA ALA A 204 10.46 2.57 -7.38
C ALA A 204 9.00 2.98 -7.13
N LEU A 205 8.19 2.07 -6.58
CA LEU A 205 6.85 2.36 -6.08
C LEU A 205 6.77 1.95 -4.61
N ASN A 206 6.39 2.88 -3.73
CA ASN A 206 6.29 2.65 -2.29
C ASN A 206 5.02 3.30 -1.72
N ALA A 207 4.56 2.81 -0.58
CA ALA A 207 3.49 3.43 0.20
C ALA A 207 4.01 3.89 1.56
N GLU A 208 3.61 5.08 2.01
CA GLU A 208 4.09 5.67 3.27
C GLU A 208 3.56 4.95 4.52
N ASP A 209 2.44 4.22 4.38
CA ASP A 209 1.83 3.39 5.42
C ASP A 209 2.31 1.93 5.41
N ASP A 210 3.33 1.59 4.62
CA ASP A 210 3.92 0.25 4.61
C ASP A 210 4.50 -0.08 6.01
N PRO A 211 4.04 -1.17 6.67
CA PRO A 211 4.55 -1.57 7.97
C PRO A 211 6.02 -2.00 7.94
N PHE A 212 6.53 -2.47 6.80
CA PHE A 212 7.93 -2.90 6.62
C PHE A 212 8.86 -1.74 6.25
N GLN A 213 8.38 -0.78 5.45
CA GLN A 213 9.19 0.33 4.96
C GLN A 213 8.40 1.64 5.05
N PRO A 214 8.17 2.17 6.28
CA PRO A 214 7.36 3.37 6.48
C PRO A 214 7.98 4.58 5.77
N GLY A 215 7.15 5.58 5.45
CA GLY A 215 7.57 6.76 4.69
C GLY A 215 8.85 7.43 5.20
N ASP A 216 9.06 7.51 6.51
CA ASP A 216 10.23 8.15 7.13
C ASP A 216 11.54 7.36 6.92
N SER A 217 11.45 6.07 6.59
CA SER A 217 12.59 5.22 6.26
C SER A 217 12.99 5.29 4.78
N LEU A 218 12.16 5.91 3.93
CA LEU A 218 12.41 5.98 2.50
C LEU A 218 13.52 6.99 2.17
N PRO A 219 14.48 6.63 1.30
CA PRO A 219 15.63 7.46 0.99
C PRO A 219 15.30 8.57 -0.04
N TYR A 220 14.28 9.39 0.24
CA TYR A 220 13.78 10.42 -0.68
C TYR A 220 14.88 11.39 -1.16
N GLU A 221 15.75 11.83 -0.24
CA GLU A 221 16.83 12.75 -0.57
C GLU A 221 17.87 12.13 -1.51
N GLU A 222 18.22 10.86 -1.31
CA GLU A 222 19.18 10.16 -2.16
C GLU A 222 18.62 9.94 -3.56
N VAL A 223 17.34 9.57 -3.66
CA VAL A 223 16.63 9.46 -4.94
C VAL A 223 16.62 10.81 -5.66
N ALA A 224 16.31 11.90 -4.95
CA ALA A 224 16.25 13.25 -5.53
C ALA A 224 17.61 13.79 -6.00
N ARG A 225 18.74 13.18 -5.61
CA ARG A 225 20.09 13.58 -6.05
C ARG A 225 20.63 12.72 -7.19
N SER A 226 20.08 11.54 -7.42
CA SER A 226 20.57 10.59 -8.43
C SER A 226 20.03 10.90 -9.83
N ASP A 227 20.88 10.73 -10.84
CA ASP A 227 20.48 10.81 -12.25
C ASP A 227 19.75 9.56 -12.75
N TYR A 228 19.80 8.46 -11.99
CA TYR A 228 19.26 7.15 -12.36
C TYR A 228 18.07 6.70 -11.50
N ALA A 229 17.86 7.35 -10.35
CA ALA A 229 16.79 6.95 -9.43
C ALA A 229 15.55 7.82 -9.61
N SER A 230 14.39 7.16 -9.56
CA SER A 230 13.11 7.82 -9.38
C SER A 230 12.19 6.98 -8.50
N MET A 231 11.21 7.62 -7.88
CA MET A 231 10.28 6.97 -6.95
C MET A 231 8.89 7.59 -7.04
N LEU A 232 7.86 6.74 -7.02
CA LEU A 232 6.48 7.09 -6.73
C LEU A 232 6.18 6.68 -5.29
N SER A 233 5.73 7.63 -4.48
CA SER A 233 5.29 7.38 -3.12
C SER A 233 3.82 7.74 -2.96
N THR A 234 3.02 6.76 -2.56
CA THR A 234 1.60 6.94 -2.24
C THR A 234 1.42 7.09 -0.73
N LYS A 235 0.46 7.90 -0.30
CA LYS A 235 0.18 8.07 1.14
C LYS A 235 -0.31 6.77 1.79
N TYR A 236 -1.04 5.96 1.02
CA TYR A 236 -1.58 4.67 1.44
C TYR A 236 -1.29 3.62 0.36
N GLY A 237 -1.38 2.35 0.74
CA GLY A 237 -1.14 1.20 -0.14
C GLY A 237 -0.65 -0.02 0.62
N GLY A 238 -0.19 0.16 1.86
CA GLY A 238 0.43 -0.91 2.66
C GLY A 238 1.64 -1.49 1.94
N HIS A 239 1.99 -2.74 2.28
CA HIS A 239 3.16 -3.38 1.69
C HIS A 239 2.97 -3.76 0.20
N ILE A 240 1.77 -4.22 -0.17
CA ILE A 240 1.47 -4.74 -1.53
C ILE A 240 0.06 -4.35 -2.04
N GLY A 241 -0.70 -3.57 -1.27
CA GLY A 241 -2.14 -3.40 -1.42
C GLY A 241 -2.56 -2.18 -2.21
N PHE A 242 -1.89 -1.85 -3.33
CA PHE A 242 -2.16 -0.71 -4.23
C PHE A 242 -3.53 -0.79 -4.97
N MET A 243 -4.55 -1.36 -4.33
CA MET A 243 -5.91 -1.51 -4.83
C MET A 243 -6.61 -0.16 -4.91
N GLU A 244 -7.36 0.06 -5.99
CA GLU A 244 -8.06 1.31 -6.26
C GLU A 244 -9.50 1.08 -6.71
N GLY A 245 -10.32 2.12 -6.55
CA GLY A 245 -11.73 2.10 -6.96
C GLY A 245 -12.69 1.54 -5.90
N PHE A 246 -13.99 1.63 -6.16
CA PHE A 246 -15.01 1.28 -5.14
C PHE A 246 -15.13 -0.22 -4.90
N PHE A 247 -15.02 -1.02 -5.96
CA PHE A 247 -15.02 -2.48 -5.88
C PHE A 247 -13.59 -2.99 -6.06
N PRO A 248 -13.22 -4.13 -5.42
CA PRO A 248 -11.95 -4.78 -5.68
C PRO A 248 -11.90 -5.16 -7.17
N SER A 249 -11.14 -4.37 -7.93
CA SER A 249 -10.84 -4.60 -9.33
C SER A 249 -9.65 -5.53 -9.45
N ARG A 250 -9.54 -6.28 -10.55
CA ARG A 250 -8.31 -7.02 -10.89
C ARG A 250 -7.17 -6.11 -11.36
N TYR A 251 -7.46 -4.84 -11.61
CA TYR A 251 -6.49 -3.83 -12.03
C TYR A 251 -6.23 -2.88 -10.88
N HIS A 252 -5.01 -2.94 -10.35
CA HIS A 252 -4.52 -2.11 -9.26
C HIS A 252 -3.67 -0.95 -9.79
N PHE A 253 -3.41 0.04 -8.93
CA PHE A 253 -2.56 1.16 -9.28
C PHE A 253 -1.13 0.72 -9.64
N SER A 254 -0.60 -0.31 -8.96
CA SER A 254 0.68 -0.93 -9.29
C SER A 254 0.73 -1.48 -10.72
N ASP A 255 -0.38 -2.02 -11.22
CA ASP A 255 -0.45 -2.58 -12.58
C ASP A 255 -0.40 -1.46 -13.62
N ARG A 256 -1.08 -0.34 -13.37
CA ARG A 256 -0.98 0.85 -14.23
C ARG A 256 0.42 1.43 -14.24
N VAL A 257 1.05 1.54 -13.07
CA VAL A 257 2.44 2.00 -12.93
C VAL A 257 3.36 1.10 -13.76
N PHE A 258 3.25 -0.22 -13.60
CA PHE A 258 4.05 -1.18 -14.36
C PHE A 258 3.80 -1.05 -15.88
N GLN A 259 2.54 -1.01 -16.31
CA GLN A 259 2.19 -0.91 -17.73
C GLN A 259 2.74 0.38 -18.36
N GLN A 260 2.58 1.52 -17.69
CA GLN A 260 3.08 2.80 -18.18
C GLN A 260 4.62 2.84 -18.17
N TYR A 261 5.25 2.30 -17.14
CA TYR A 261 6.70 2.20 -17.07
C TYR A 261 7.29 1.31 -18.17
N ALA A 262 6.75 0.10 -18.34
CA ALA A 262 7.16 -0.81 -19.40
C ALA A 262 6.97 -0.16 -20.78
N GLY A 263 5.81 0.46 -21.02
CA GLY A 263 5.55 1.23 -22.23
C GLY A 263 6.59 2.33 -22.45
N ALA A 264 6.93 3.11 -21.41
CA ALA A 264 7.95 4.14 -21.49
C ALA A 264 9.32 3.59 -21.89
N VAL A 265 9.74 2.47 -21.27
CA VAL A 265 11.03 1.83 -21.57
C VAL A 265 11.09 1.35 -23.02
N PHE A 266 10.03 0.69 -23.52
CA PHE A 266 10.02 0.18 -24.89
C PHE A 266 9.89 1.28 -25.94
N HIS A 267 9.11 2.34 -25.69
CA HIS A 267 8.94 3.45 -26.64
C HIS A 267 10.11 4.44 -26.65
N HIS A 268 10.86 4.56 -25.56
CA HIS A 268 11.95 5.51 -25.41
C HIS A 268 13.30 4.84 -25.11
N LEU A 269 13.50 3.62 -25.64
CA LEU A 269 14.67 2.79 -25.34
C LEU A 269 16.01 3.51 -25.61
N ASP A 270 16.08 4.28 -26.69
CA ASP A 270 17.28 5.04 -27.04
C ASP A 270 17.57 6.17 -26.05
N GLU A 271 16.53 6.85 -25.55
CA GLU A 271 16.67 7.85 -24.49
C GLU A 271 17.18 7.19 -23.21
N PHE A 272 16.63 6.02 -22.82
CA PHE A 272 17.12 5.24 -21.68
C PHE A 272 18.58 4.81 -21.83
N ARG A 273 19.00 4.37 -23.03
CA ARG A 273 20.39 4.00 -23.31
C ARG A 273 21.32 5.21 -23.22
N SER A 274 20.88 6.37 -23.69
CA SER A 274 21.67 7.61 -23.64
C SER A 274 21.96 8.09 -22.21
N LEU A 275 21.08 7.79 -21.25
CA LEU A 275 21.30 8.07 -19.83
C LEU A 275 22.49 7.28 -19.26
N ASN A 276 22.72 6.06 -19.77
CA ASN A 276 23.78 5.17 -19.29
C ASN A 276 25.15 5.46 -19.92
N GLN A 277 25.20 6.23 -21.01
CA GLN A 277 26.44 6.51 -21.76
C GLN A 277 27.17 7.77 -21.30
N LYS A 278 26.77 8.38 -20.18
CA LYS A 278 27.34 9.63 -19.66
C LYS A 278 28.58 9.47 -18.77
N GLU A 279 29.18 8.28 -18.73
CA GLU A 279 30.46 8.02 -18.04
C GLU A 279 31.61 7.77 -19.03
#